data_AF-A0A972VBT2-F1
#
_entry.id   AF-A0A972VBT2-F1
#
_cell.length_a   1.000
_cell.length_b   1.000
_cell.length_c   1.000
_cell.angle_alpha   90.00
_cell.angle_beta   90.00
_cell.angle_gamma   90.00
#
_symmetry.space_group_name_H-M   'P 1'
#
loop_
_entity.id
_entity.type
_entity.pdbx_description
1 polymer ?
#
loop_
_entity_poly.entity_id
_entity_poly.type
_entity_poly.pdbx_seq_one_letter_code
_entity_poly.pdbx_strand_id
1 'polypeptide(L)'
;MKNKVPLMGLVTAFLILPIYAQDSVRLVTDRSLELTGFQDPRPYTPAYDLRNDFVMVYGTHTNRIPAIESWVAKDYVPHLMTGISWGEYQDYNDMNGRDIMSLSQMDAQGREKLHGRRIPYVCRQSSSPTTSRPSSSP
;
A
#
# COMPACT_ATOMS: atom_id res chain seq x y z
N MET A 1 43.17 -19.73 75.50
CA MET A 1 42.35 -20.87 75.03
C MET A 1 41.17 -20.30 74.26
N LYS A 2 40.93 -20.84 73.06
CA LYS A 2 39.97 -20.38 72.05
C LYS A 2 38.50 -20.55 72.52
N ASN A 3 37.59 -19.94 71.74
CA ASN A 3 36.13 -20.17 71.60
C ASN A 3 35.33 -18.96 72.14
N LYS A 4 34.51 -18.24 71.36
CA LYS A 4 33.36 -18.69 70.56
C LYS A 4 33.07 -17.71 69.40
N VAL A 5 32.65 -18.22 68.24
CA VAL A 5 32.15 -17.46 67.08
C VAL A 5 30.77 -16.87 67.42
N PRO A 6 30.41 -15.68 66.91
CA PRO A 6 29.20 -15.67 66.08
C PRO A 6 29.24 -14.68 64.89
N LEU A 7 28.57 -15.15 63.82
CA LEU A 7 27.56 -14.40 63.06
C LEU A 7 28.01 -13.26 62.12
N MET A 8 28.31 -13.70 60.89
CA MET A 8 27.67 -13.26 59.64
C MET A 8 26.76 -12.02 59.74
N GLY A 9 27.31 -10.85 59.39
CA GLY A 9 26.55 -9.69 58.93
C GLY A 9 26.54 -9.67 57.41
N LEU A 10 25.42 -10.12 56.84
CA LEU A 10 25.09 -10.17 55.42
C LEU A 10 25.25 -8.78 54.78
N VAL A 11 26.24 -8.58 53.91
CA VAL A 11 26.24 -7.46 52.96
C VAL A 11 25.22 -7.79 51.89
N THR A 12 24.00 -7.27 52.03
CA THR A 12 22.99 -7.31 50.96
C THR A 12 23.47 -6.42 49.81
N ALA A 13 24.34 -6.96 48.96
CA ALA A 13 24.56 -6.42 47.64
C ALA A 13 23.27 -6.67 46.85
N PHE A 14 22.40 -5.67 46.76
CA PHE A 14 21.35 -5.63 45.75
C PHE A 14 22.04 -5.73 44.38
N LEU A 15 22.10 -6.95 43.84
CA LEU A 15 22.33 -7.20 42.43
C LEU A 15 21.15 -6.58 41.69
N ILE A 16 21.28 -5.29 41.36
CA ILE A 16 20.48 -4.67 40.31
C ILE A 16 20.95 -5.33 39.02
N LEU A 17 20.36 -6.48 38.71
CA LEU A 17 20.38 -6.97 37.34
C LEU A 17 19.65 -5.90 36.53
N PRO A 18 20.29 -5.25 35.55
CA PRO A 18 19.54 -4.48 34.59
C PRO A 18 18.57 -5.46 33.94
N ILE A 19 17.28 -5.24 34.13
CA ILE A 19 16.25 -5.83 33.29
C ILE A 19 16.50 -5.21 31.92
N TYR A 20 17.39 -5.82 31.14
CA TYR A 20 17.39 -5.60 29.71
C TYR A 20 16.05 -6.15 29.25
N ALA A 21 15.12 -5.24 28.95
CA ALA A 21 13.96 -5.59 28.15
C ALA A 21 14.52 -6.18 26.87
N GLN A 22 14.43 -7.51 26.72
CA GLN A 22 14.66 -8.16 25.46
C GLN A 22 13.50 -7.76 24.57
N ASP A 23 13.63 -6.63 23.88
CA ASP A 23 12.80 -6.35 22.72
C ASP A 23 13.22 -7.36 21.66
N SER A 24 12.50 -8.49 21.64
CA SER A 24 12.65 -9.48 20.58
C SER A 24 12.30 -8.80 19.27
N VAL A 25 13.27 -8.71 18.36
CA VAL A 25 13.02 -8.20 17.01
C VAL A 25 11.88 -9.02 16.40
N ARG A 26 10.71 -8.39 16.26
CA ARG A 26 9.53 -9.04 15.69
C ARG A 26 9.68 -9.07 14.17
N LEU A 27 10.25 -10.15 13.66
CA LEU A 27 10.52 -10.34 12.22
C LEU A 27 9.23 -10.49 11.39
N VAL A 28 8.11 -10.88 12.01
CA VAL A 28 6.80 -10.99 11.37
C VAL A 28 5.79 -10.24 12.23
N THR A 29 5.34 -9.09 11.76
CA THR A 29 4.30 -8.27 12.37
C THR A 29 2.94 -8.97 12.34
N ASP A 30 2.04 -8.57 13.24
CA ASP A 30 0.66 -9.05 13.14
C ASP A 30 0.04 -8.33 11.95
N ARG A 31 -0.57 -9.08 11.03
CA ARG A 31 -1.08 -8.49 9.79
C ARG A 31 -2.18 -7.47 10.04
N SER A 32 -2.88 -7.55 11.17
CA SER A 32 -3.85 -6.53 11.60
C SER A 32 -3.25 -5.15 11.84
N LEU A 33 -1.93 -5.04 11.95
CA LEU A 33 -1.23 -3.77 12.10
C LEU A 33 -0.99 -3.06 10.75
N GLU A 34 -1.05 -3.80 9.63
CA GLU A 34 -0.91 -3.26 8.26
C GLU A 34 0.31 -2.33 8.06
N LEU A 35 1.45 -2.66 8.69
CA LEU A 35 2.64 -1.78 8.70
C LEU A 35 3.47 -1.89 7.43
N THR A 36 3.53 -3.10 6.87
CA THR A 36 4.33 -3.44 5.69
C THR A 36 3.44 -3.96 4.58
N GLY A 37 3.67 -3.50 3.36
CA GLY A 37 2.90 -3.97 2.22
C GLY A 37 3.63 -3.80 0.91
N PHE A 38 3.10 -4.44 -0.11
CA PHE A 38 3.64 -4.45 -1.47
C PHE A 38 2.51 -4.43 -2.48
N GLN A 39 2.83 -4.13 -3.74
CA GLN A 39 1.86 -4.06 -4.82
C GLN A 39 2.04 -5.24 -5.79
N ASP A 40 0.98 -6.02 -6.03
CA ASP A 40 0.98 -7.09 -7.04
C ASP A 40 -0.45 -7.29 -7.57
N PRO A 41 -0.68 -7.21 -8.90
CA PRO A 41 -2.02 -7.39 -9.46
C PRO A 41 -2.37 -8.87 -9.64
N ARG A 42 -1.39 -9.78 -9.50
CA ARG A 42 -1.52 -11.21 -9.82
C ARG A 42 -2.07 -11.99 -8.63
N PRO A 43 -2.62 -13.20 -8.87
CA PRO A 43 -2.92 -14.13 -7.80
C PRO A 43 -1.68 -14.54 -7.01
N TYR A 44 -1.88 -14.95 -5.76
CA TYR A 44 -0.83 -15.48 -4.89
C TYR A 44 -0.06 -16.61 -5.57
N THR A 45 1.26 -16.58 -5.40
CA THR A 45 2.15 -17.69 -5.72
C THR A 45 3.25 -17.79 -4.66
N PRO A 46 3.63 -19.01 -4.23
CA PRO A 46 4.68 -19.19 -3.23
C PRO A 46 6.05 -18.66 -3.68
N ALA A 47 6.26 -18.46 -4.99
CA ALA A 47 7.49 -17.88 -5.52
C ALA A 47 7.70 -16.41 -5.10
N TYR A 48 6.61 -15.69 -4.76
CA TYR A 48 6.63 -14.27 -4.39
C TYR A 48 5.94 -14.03 -3.04
N ASP A 49 6.14 -14.93 -2.08
CA ASP A 49 5.60 -14.78 -0.72
C ASP A 49 6.54 -13.91 0.14
N LEU A 50 6.29 -12.61 0.15
CA LEU A 50 7.12 -11.62 0.86
C LEU A 50 6.87 -11.54 2.37
N ARG A 51 5.83 -12.24 2.88
CA ARG A 51 5.42 -12.25 4.29
C ARG A 51 5.16 -10.86 4.91
N ASN A 52 4.77 -9.90 4.07
CA ASN A 52 4.30 -8.58 4.50
C ASN A 52 2.91 -8.67 5.15
N ASP A 53 2.46 -7.55 5.74
CA ASP A 53 1.17 -7.47 6.43
C ASP A 53 -0.01 -7.43 5.45
N PHE A 54 0.09 -6.58 4.42
CA PHE A 54 -0.95 -6.39 3.42
C PHE A 54 -0.41 -6.48 1.99
N VAL A 55 -1.32 -6.71 1.04
CA VAL A 55 -1.04 -6.68 -0.40
C VAL A 55 -1.96 -5.70 -1.07
N MET A 56 -1.42 -4.81 -1.90
CA MET A 56 -2.18 -3.86 -2.67
C MET A 56 -2.37 -4.39 -4.09
N VAL A 57 -3.58 -4.86 -4.37
CA VAL A 57 -3.98 -5.36 -5.68
C VAL A 57 -4.40 -4.16 -6.52
N TYR A 58 -3.70 -3.92 -7.62
CA TYR A 58 -4.03 -2.80 -8.51
C TYR A 58 -4.91 -3.20 -9.70
N GLY A 59 -5.80 -2.29 -10.10
CA GLY A 59 -6.65 -2.42 -11.29
C GLY A 59 -8.15 -2.27 -10.99
N THR A 60 -8.95 -1.96 -12.01
CA THR A 60 -10.41 -1.74 -11.88
C THR A 60 -11.26 -2.90 -12.41
N HIS A 61 -10.62 -3.89 -13.05
CA HIS A 61 -11.32 -4.94 -13.79
C HIS A 61 -11.80 -6.08 -12.87
N THR A 62 -12.97 -6.66 -13.19
CA THR A 62 -13.57 -7.78 -12.41
C THR A 62 -12.69 -9.03 -12.38
N ASN A 63 -11.79 -9.17 -13.35
CA ASN A 63 -10.79 -10.24 -13.40
C ASN A 63 -9.78 -10.20 -12.22
N ARG A 64 -9.85 -9.21 -11.32
CA ARG A 64 -9.04 -9.15 -10.09
C ARG A 64 -9.63 -9.90 -8.92
N ILE A 65 -10.93 -10.26 -8.93
CA ILE A 65 -11.57 -10.99 -7.81
C ILE A 65 -10.81 -12.28 -7.47
N PRO A 66 -10.44 -13.15 -8.43
CA PRO A 66 -9.69 -14.37 -8.11
C PRO A 66 -8.32 -14.09 -7.48
N ALA A 67 -7.68 -12.98 -7.85
CA ALA A 67 -6.42 -12.57 -7.24
C ALA A 67 -6.64 -12.20 -5.77
N ILE A 68 -7.64 -11.36 -5.49
CA ILE A 68 -8.00 -10.97 -4.12
C ILE A 68 -8.31 -12.21 -3.26
N GLU A 69 -9.16 -13.11 -3.75
CA GLU A 69 -9.52 -14.35 -3.05
C GLU A 69 -8.29 -15.22 -2.73
N SER A 70 -7.34 -15.31 -3.67
CA SER A 70 -6.10 -16.09 -3.46
C SER A 70 -5.21 -15.52 -2.34
N TRP A 71 -5.20 -14.20 -2.15
CA TRP A 71 -4.45 -13.55 -1.08
C TRP A 71 -5.17 -13.68 0.27
N VAL A 72 -6.49 -13.55 0.29
CA VAL A 72 -7.31 -13.78 1.49
C VAL A 72 -7.13 -15.22 1.99
N ALA A 73 -7.09 -16.21 1.09
CA ALA A 73 -6.84 -17.61 1.44
C ALA A 73 -5.45 -17.89 2.07
N LYS A 74 -4.57 -16.90 2.08
CA LYS A 74 -3.23 -16.94 2.70
C LYS A 74 -3.12 -15.98 3.89
N ASP A 75 -4.27 -15.54 4.41
CA ASP A 75 -4.42 -14.64 5.55
C ASP A 75 -3.81 -13.24 5.33
N TYR A 76 -3.62 -12.81 4.08
CA TYR A 76 -3.21 -11.42 3.79
C TYR A 76 -4.39 -10.46 3.89
N VAL A 77 -4.13 -9.20 4.23
CA VAL A 77 -5.10 -8.12 4.10
C VAL A 77 -4.99 -7.50 2.69
N PRO A 78 -6.01 -7.64 1.81
CA PRO A 78 -5.95 -7.07 0.47
C PRO A 78 -6.45 -5.62 0.47
N HIS A 79 -5.63 -4.70 -0.05
CA HIS A 79 -6.00 -3.32 -0.34
C HIS A 79 -6.25 -3.18 -1.85
N LEU A 80 -7.35 -2.55 -2.24
CA LEU A 80 -7.61 -2.25 -3.64
C LEU A 80 -7.05 -0.87 -3.99
N MET A 81 -6.20 -0.81 -5.01
CA MET A 81 -5.72 0.45 -5.57
C MET A 81 -6.15 0.56 -7.03
N THR A 82 -6.74 1.68 -7.41
CA THR A 82 -7.07 1.96 -8.81
C THR A 82 -6.24 3.14 -9.28
N GLY A 83 -5.67 3.04 -10.48
CA GLY A 83 -4.84 4.09 -11.06
C GLY A 83 -5.04 4.10 -12.57
N ILE A 84 -5.41 5.27 -13.12
CA ILE A 84 -5.90 5.42 -14.49
C ILE A 84 -4.75 5.75 -15.48
N SER A 85 -3.50 5.78 -15.00
CA SER A 85 -2.40 6.43 -15.71
C SER A 85 -1.63 5.55 -16.71
N TRP A 86 -1.93 4.24 -16.81
CA TRP A 86 -1.06 3.29 -17.50
C TRP A 86 -1.76 2.39 -18.55
N GLY A 87 -2.84 2.87 -19.17
CA GLY A 87 -3.57 2.16 -20.23
C GLY A 87 -4.60 1.14 -19.73
N GLU A 88 -5.40 0.57 -20.62
CA GLU A 88 -6.52 -0.34 -20.32
C GLU A 88 -7.69 0.28 -19.52
N TYR A 89 -7.85 1.60 -19.61
CA TYR A 89 -8.94 2.37 -18.97
C TYR A 89 -9.67 3.29 -19.96
N GLN A 90 -9.66 2.98 -21.26
CA GLN A 90 -10.24 3.82 -22.32
C GLN A 90 -11.77 3.97 -22.19
N ASP A 91 -12.40 3.11 -21.39
CA ASP A 91 -13.81 3.07 -21.03
C ASP A 91 -14.12 3.74 -19.67
N TYR A 92 -13.10 4.29 -19.00
CA TYR A 92 -13.28 4.98 -17.73
C TYR A 92 -14.20 6.20 -17.88
N ASN A 93 -15.14 6.32 -16.94
CA ASN A 93 -15.97 7.49 -16.75
C ASN A 93 -15.97 7.87 -15.25
N ASP A 94 -15.93 9.17 -14.95
CA ASP A 94 -16.05 9.63 -13.58
C ASP A 94 -17.51 9.58 -13.07
N MET A 95 -17.73 9.93 -11.80
CA MET A 95 -19.06 9.93 -11.19
C MET A 95 -20.05 10.89 -11.86
N ASN A 96 -19.57 11.86 -12.65
CA ASN A 96 -20.37 12.81 -13.41
C ASN A 96 -20.48 12.42 -14.90
N GLY A 97 -20.00 11.22 -15.28
CA GLY A 97 -20.03 10.72 -16.66
C GLY A 97 -18.99 11.35 -17.60
N ARG A 98 -17.95 12.00 -17.07
CA ARG A 98 -16.87 12.56 -17.90
C ARG A 98 -15.90 11.46 -18.34
N ASP A 99 -15.65 11.41 -19.64
CA ASP A 99 -14.69 10.50 -20.29
C ASP A 99 -13.25 10.71 -19.78
N ILE A 100 -12.44 9.65 -19.82
CA ILE A 100 -11.02 9.65 -19.42
C ILE A 100 -10.23 10.77 -20.10
N MET A 101 -10.57 11.12 -21.34
CA MET A 101 -9.90 12.19 -22.10
C MET A 101 -10.07 13.57 -21.47
N SER A 102 -11.07 13.77 -20.61
CA SER A 102 -11.18 15.01 -19.84
C SER A 102 -9.96 15.23 -18.94
N LEU A 103 -9.31 14.15 -18.47
CA LEU A 103 -8.15 14.19 -17.59
C LEU A 103 -6.83 14.49 -18.33
N SER A 104 -6.88 14.70 -19.65
CA SER A 104 -5.70 14.96 -20.47
C SER A 104 -4.97 16.22 -20.03
N GLN A 105 -3.67 16.09 -19.81
CA GLN A 105 -2.77 17.22 -19.74
C GLN A 105 -2.71 17.91 -21.11
N MET A 106 -2.79 19.24 -21.08
CA MET A 106 -2.64 20.08 -22.26
C MET A 106 -1.24 20.68 -22.29
N ASP A 107 -0.65 20.80 -23.49
CA ASP A 107 0.53 21.65 -23.69
C ASP A 107 0.13 23.14 -23.77
N ALA A 108 1.12 24.03 -23.87
CA ALA A 108 0.90 25.47 -23.91
C ALA A 108 0.10 25.94 -25.15
N GLN A 109 -0.03 25.08 -26.18
CA GLN A 109 -0.80 25.35 -27.39
C GLN A 109 -2.20 24.72 -27.32
N GLY A 110 -2.58 24.12 -26.19
CA GLY A 110 -3.88 23.50 -25.98
C GLY A 110 -4.01 22.11 -26.61
N ARG A 111 -2.90 21.45 -26.97
CA ARG A 111 -2.91 20.09 -27.51
C ARG A 111 -2.77 19.06 -26.39
N GLU A 112 -3.50 17.97 -26.52
CA GLU A 112 -3.44 16.86 -25.56
C GLU A 112 -2.07 16.17 -25.60
N LYS A 113 -1.53 15.88 -24.41
CA LYS A 113 -0.38 15.01 -24.23
C LYS A 113 -0.88 13.63 -23.84
N LEU A 114 -0.59 12.64 -24.69
CA LEU A 114 -1.07 11.27 -24.53
C LEU A 114 0.10 10.28 -24.54
N HIS A 115 0.00 9.22 -23.74
CA HIS A 115 0.87 8.04 -23.81
C HIS A 115 0.57 7.17 -25.05
N GLY A 116 -0.66 7.24 -25.56
CA GLY A 116 -1.15 6.46 -26.69
C GLY A 116 -2.57 6.86 -27.08
N ARG A 117 -3.20 6.10 -27.97
CA ARG A 117 -4.58 6.38 -28.39
C ARG A 117 -5.52 6.29 -27.18
N ARG A 118 -6.10 7.43 -26.81
CA ARG A 118 -7.00 7.59 -25.66
C ARG A 118 -6.39 7.20 -24.30
N ILE A 119 -5.09 7.44 -24.13
CA ILE A 119 -4.39 7.24 -22.85
C ILE A 119 -3.75 8.57 -22.44
N PRO A 120 -4.42 9.39 -21.62
CA PRO A 120 -3.92 10.71 -21.25
C PRO A 120 -2.76 10.64 -20.26
N TYR A 121 -1.82 11.58 -20.38
CA TYR A 121 -1.04 12.00 -19.21
C TYR A 121 -1.99 12.75 -18.27
N VAL A 122 -2.19 12.23 -17.06
CA VAL A 122 -3.13 12.83 -16.10
C VAL A 122 -2.43 13.91 -15.28
N CYS A 123 -2.97 15.13 -15.33
CA CYS A 123 -2.57 16.23 -14.46
C CYS A 123 -3.75 16.66 -13.58
N ARG A 124 -3.46 17.21 -12.40
CA ARG A 124 -4.50 17.77 -11.52
C ARG A 124 -5.23 18.88 -12.26
N GLN A 125 -6.50 18.67 -12.56
CA GLN A 125 -7.37 19.76 -12.98
C GLN A 125 -7.51 20.73 -11.80
N SER A 126 -7.31 22.03 -12.03
CA SER A 126 -7.74 23.01 -11.04
C SER A 126 -9.25 22.88 -10.89
N SER A 127 -9.77 23.05 -9.67
CA SER A 127 -11.21 23.01 -9.37
C SER A 127 -12.00 24.18 -9.97
N SER A 128 -11.48 24.81 -11.03
CA SER A 128 -12.08 25.94 -11.70
C SER A 128 -13.20 25.41 -12.60
N PRO A 129 -14.47 25.77 -12.33
CA PRO A 129 -15.52 25.48 -13.29
C PRO A 129 -15.22 26.31 -14.53
N THR A 130 -15.48 25.75 -15.71
CA THR A 130 -15.48 26.43 -17.01
C THR A 130 -14.15 26.38 -17.78
N THR A 131 -13.95 25.27 -18.48
CA THR A 131 -13.74 25.33 -19.94
C THR A 131 -14.51 24.17 -20.55
N SER A 132 -15.69 24.46 -21.09
CA SER A 132 -16.47 23.52 -21.89
C SER A 132 -15.66 23.11 -23.12
N ARG A 133 -15.39 21.81 -23.25
CA ARG A 133 -14.85 21.20 -24.45
C ARG A 133 -15.84 21.42 -25.61
N PRO A 134 -15.44 21.97 -26.77
CA PRO A 134 -16.25 21.85 -27.97
C PRO A 134 -16.25 20.38 -28.39
N SER A 135 -17.44 19.80 -28.47
CA SER A 135 -17.70 18.49 -29.05
C SER A 135 -17.06 18.42 -30.45
N SER A 136 -16.00 17.64 -30.58
CA SER A 136 -15.46 17.20 -31.87
C SER A 136 -15.46 15.68 -31.87
N SER A 137 -16.59 15.12 -32.30
CA SER A 137 -16.67 13.80 -32.95
C SER A 137 -16.72 14.04 -34.47
N PRO A 138 -16.22 13.10 -35.28
CA PRO A 138 -16.88 11.82 -35.50
C PRO A 138 -16.11 10.61 -34.96
#